data_AF-A0A5P1RB64-F1
#
_entry.id   AF-A0A5P1RB64-F1
#
_cell.length_a   1.000
_cell.length_b   1.000
_cell.length_c   1.000
_cell.angle_alpha   90.00
_cell.angle_beta   90.00
_cell.angle_gamma   90.00
#
_symmetry.space_group_name_H-M   'P 1'
#
loop_
_entity.id
_entity.type
_entity.pdbx_description
1 polymer ?
#
loop_
_entity_poly.entity_id
_entity_poly.type
_entity_poly.pdbx_seq_one_letter_code
_entity_poly.pdbx_strand_id
1 'polypeptide(L)'
;MNDKYHKKCKSIWIRARHNAFAHKVTMERLRLLVWVEESAITLFIIVPIFCISVSLHYATTSTSSPQLMGFSLYTLLAITGIASNVAALYLTMMSKTHQFREKWLQNQKSLSGYQLIAQKVRRLDESELDESEVEYLIRHLEESFETHKSYANEPSDSDFEKGRAYLASLVSYPFSIKKEDFL
;
A
#
# COMPACT_ATOMS: atom_id res chain seq x y z
N MET A 1 -33.60 -17.09 10.29
CA MET A 1 -33.26 -16.48 8.98
C MET A 1 -33.55 -17.47 7.86
N ASN A 2 -34.24 -17.04 6.80
CA ASN A 2 -34.54 -17.86 5.62
C ASN A 2 -33.23 -18.36 4.93
N ASP A 3 -33.20 -19.61 4.48
CA ASP A 3 -32.02 -20.28 3.88
C ASP A 3 -31.45 -19.49 2.68
N LYS A 4 -32.31 -18.78 1.96
CA LYS A 4 -31.92 -17.88 0.85
C LYS A 4 -31.01 -16.73 1.32
N TYR A 5 -31.36 -16.07 2.43
CA TYR A 5 -30.58 -14.93 2.94
C TYR A 5 -29.27 -15.40 3.58
N HIS A 6 -29.28 -16.57 4.22
CA HIS A 6 -28.07 -17.20 4.74
C HIS A 6 -27.03 -17.48 3.65
N LYS A 7 -27.46 -18.04 2.51
CA LYS A 7 -26.59 -18.25 1.33
C LYS A 7 -26.04 -16.93 0.75
N LYS A 8 -26.86 -15.88 0.70
CA LYS A 8 -26.41 -14.55 0.27
C LYS A 8 -25.35 -13.96 1.20
N CYS A 9 -25.61 -13.96 2.51
CA CYS A 9 -24.66 -13.48 3.52
C CYS A 9 -23.34 -14.25 3.44
N LYS A 10 -23.40 -15.59 3.32
CA LYS A 10 -22.21 -16.43 3.07
C LYS A 10 -21.42 -15.93 1.85
N SER A 11 -22.07 -15.77 0.68
CA SER A 11 -21.41 -15.30 -0.54
C SER A 11 -20.78 -13.91 -0.39
N ILE A 12 -21.48 -12.95 0.22
CA ILE A 12 -20.96 -11.59 0.43
C ILE A 12 -19.76 -11.63 1.38
N TRP A 13 -19.85 -12.41 2.46
CA TRP A 13 -18.76 -12.53 3.43
C TRP A 13 -17.48 -13.09 2.79
N ILE A 14 -17.60 -14.17 2.01
CA ILE A 14 -16.48 -14.80 1.32
C ILE A 14 -15.82 -13.81 0.36
N ARG A 15 -16.62 -13.16 -0.50
CA ARG A 15 -16.12 -12.16 -1.46
C ARG A 15 -15.44 -10.99 -0.76
N ALA A 16 -16.06 -10.42 0.27
CA ALA A 16 -15.50 -9.31 1.04
C ALA A 16 -14.19 -9.71 1.73
N ARG A 17 -14.12 -10.89 2.36
CA ARG A 17 -12.89 -11.36 2.99
C ARG A 17 -11.77 -11.64 2.00
N HIS A 18 -12.08 -12.28 0.87
CA HIS A 18 -11.10 -12.56 -0.16
C HIS A 18 -10.49 -11.27 -0.72
N ASN A 19 -11.33 -10.28 -1.06
CA ASN A 19 -10.89 -8.97 -1.53
C ASN A 19 -10.07 -8.23 -0.46
N ALA A 20 -10.51 -8.27 0.80
CA ALA A 20 -9.74 -7.71 1.90
C ALA A 20 -8.34 -8.33 1.98
N PHE A 21 -8.20 -9.66 1.94
CA PHE A 21 -6.87 -10.28 1.99
C PHE A 21 -6.03 -9.97 0.76
N ALA A 22 -6.61 -9.93 -0.44
CA ALA A 22 -5.90 -9.53 -1.65
C ALA A 22 -5.33 -8.10 -1.53
N HIS A 23 -6.14 -7.15 -1.07
CA HIS A 23 -5.66 -5.78 -0.80
C HIS A 23 -4.58 -5.73 0.28
N LYS A 24 -4.68 -6.55 1.34
CA LYS A 24 -3.64 -6.65 2.37
C LYS A 24 -2.30 -7.10 1.77
N VAL A 25 -2.32 -8.13 0.93
CA VAL A 25 -1.11 -8.64 0.25
C VAL A 25 -0.51 -7.57 -0.66
N THR A 26 -1.35 -6.89 -1.45
CA THR A 26 -0.93 -5.77 -2.29
C THR A 26 -0.27 -4.67 -1.48
N MET A 27 -0.83 -4.32 -0.32
CA MET A 27 -0.25 -3.31 0.58
C MET A 27 1.12 -3.73 1.13
N GLU A 28 1.29 -4.99 1.54
CA GLU A 28 2.57 -5.50 2.03
C GLU A 28 3.65 -5.42 0.93
N ARG A 29 3.30 -5.78 -0.31
CA ARG A 29 4.20 -5.62 -1.47
C ARG A 29 4.55 -4.16 -1.73
N LEU A 30 3.55 -3.27 -1.77
CA LEU A 30 3.77 -1.83 -2.01
C LEU A 30 4.63 -1.20 -0.91
N ARG A 31 4.43 -1.59 0.35
CA ARG A 31 5.25 -1.12 1.47
C ARG A 31 6.72 -1.51 1.29
N LEU A 32 6.99 -2.74 0.84
CA LEU A 32 8.36 -3.19 0.57
C LEU A 32 8.99 -2.41 -0.58
N LEU A 33 8.24 -2.15 -1.66
CA LEU A 33 8.71 -1.33 -2.78
C LEU A 33 9.03 0.11 -2.35
N VAL A 34 8.16 0.74 -1.55
CA VAL A 34 8.42 2.08 -1.00
C VAL A 34 9.71 2.07 -0.16
N TRP A 35 9.89 1.07 0.70
CA TRP A 35 11.09 0.97 1.53
C TRP A 35 12.37 0.79 0.73
N VAL A 36 12.34 -0.05 -0.32
CA VAL A 36 13.48 -0.25 -1.23
C VAL A 36 13.83 1.03 -1.99
N GLU A 37 12.83 1.72 -2.55
CA GLU A 37 13.02 2.98 -3.29
C GLU A 37 13.54 4.08 -2.37
N GLU A 38 12.98 4.26 -1.16
CA GLU A 38 13.47 5.24 -0.18
C GLU A 38 14.91 4.96 0.27
N SER A 39 15.26 3.68 0.42
CA SER A 39 16.63 3.27 0.73
C SER A 39 17.59 3.55 -0.42
N ALA A 40 17.17 3.29 -1.66
CA ALA A 40 17.95 3.61 -2.86
C ALA A 40 18.18 5.12 -2.98
N ILE A 41 17.12 5.94 -2.83
CA ILE A 41 17.21 7.41 -2.83
C ILE A 41 18.24 7.87 -1.79
N THR A 42 18.14 7.34 -0.58
CA THR A 42 19.05 7.71 0.52
C THR A 42 20.50 7.40 0.16
N LEU A 43 20.76 6.23 -0.43
CA LEU A 43 22.11 5.84 -0.87
C LEU A 43 22.63 6.71 -2.01
N PHE A 44 21.79 7.03 -3.00
CA PHE A 44 22.13 7.92 -4.11
C PHE A 44 22.36 9.38 -3.71
N ILE A 45 21.88 9.80 -2.53
CA ILE A 45 22.15 11.14 -1.99
C ILE A 45 23.42 11.12 -1.13
N ILE A 46 23.54 10.17 -0.20
CA ILE A 46 24.65 10.13 0.76
C ILE A 46 25.98 9.84 0.07
N VAL A 47 26.03 8.89 -0.87
CA VAL A 47 27.29 8.48 -1.51
C VAL A 47 27.95 9.62 -2.30
N PRO A 48 27.24 10.36 -3.20
CA PRO A 48 27.84 11.50 -3.88
C PRO A 48 28.27 12.62 -2.95
N ILE A 49 27.50 12.93 -1.90
CA ILE A 49 27.89 13.92 -0.89
C ILE A 49 29.22 13.51 -0.25
N PHE A 50 29.34 12.26 0.20
CA PHE A 50 30.57 11.75 0.80
C PHE A 50 31.76 11.81 -0.17
N CYS A 51 31.60 11.30 -1.41
CA CYS A 51 32.65 11.33 -2.42
C CYS A 51 33.12 12.76 -2.73
N ILE A 52 32.20 13.72 -2.82
CA ILE A 52 32.54 15.11 -3.13
C ILE A 52 33.16 15.80 -1.93
N SER A 53 32.70 15.53 -0.70
CA SER A 53 33.35 16.03 0.52
C SER A 53 34.80 15.55 0.65
N VAL A 54 35.05 14.26 0.38
CA VAL A 54 36.41 13.69 0.38
C VAL A 54 37.27 14.32 -0.73
N SER A 55 36.74 14.41 -1.96
CA SER A 55 37.45 15.00 -3.09
C SER A 55 37.79 16.47 -2.85
N LEU A 56 36.87 17.23 -2.25
CA LEU A 56 37.08 18.62 -1.91
C LEU A 56 38.11 18.80 -0.79
N HIS A 57 38.10 17.92 0.22
CA HIS A 57 39.12 17.93 1.27
C HIS A 57 40.53 17.75 0.69
N TYR A 58 40.72 16.80 -0.23
CA TYR A 58 41.99 16.60 -0.92
C TYR A 58 42.37 17.76 -1.84
N ALA A 59 41.42 18.31 -2.61
CA ALA A 59 41.67 19.44 -3.51
C ALA A 59 42.08 20.71 -2.73
N THR A 60 41.41 21.00 -1.61
CA THR A 60 41.69 22.19 -0.78
C THR A 60 42.99 22.10 0.00
N THR A 61 43.44 20.90 0.37
CA THR A 61 44.76 20.70 1.00
C THR A 61 45.91 20.72 -0.01
N SER A 62 45.66 20.41 -1.29
CA SER A 62 46.70 20.27 -2.31
C SER A 62 46.88 21.49 -3.22
N THR A 63 45.94 22.45 -3.25
CA THR A 63 46.01 23.60 -4.19
C THR A 63 45.75 24.95 -3.53
N SER A 64 46.60 25.93 -3.83
CA SER A 64 46.38 27.35 -3.52
C SER A 64 45.35 27.92 -4.50
N SER A 65 44.06 27.79 -4.16
CA SER A 65 42.97 28.22 -5.04
C SER A 65 42.59 29.70 -4.85
N PRO A 66 42.14 30.40 -5.91
CA PRO A 66 41.58 31.74 -5.79
C PRO A 66 40.35 31.75 -4.86
N GLN A 67 40.32 32.72 -3.95
CA GLN A 67 39.27 32.88 -2.96
C GLN A 67 38.21 33.89 -3.42
N LEU A 68 36.95 33.52 -3.28
CA LEU A 68 35.79 34.40 -3.41
C LEU A 68 35.07 34.43 -2.06
N MET A 69 34.95 35.60 -1.44
CA MET A 69 34.35 35.77 -0.09
C MET A 69 34.97 34.84 0.99
N GLY A 70 36.27 34.61 0.94
CA GLY A 70 36.98 33.74 1.89
C GLY A 70 36.82 32.23 1.64
N PHE A 71 36.06 31.82 0.62
CA PHE A 71 35.94 30.42 0.20
C PHE A 71 36.66 30.18 -1.13
N SER A 72 37.23 28.98 -1.29
CA SER A 72 37.76 28.54 -2.58
C SER A 72 36.66 28.51 -3.64
N LEU A 73 36.93 29.05 -4.84
CA LEU A 73 35.99 28.97 -5.98
C LEU A 73 35.60 27.52 -6.30
N TYR A 74 36.53 26.57 -6.12
CA TYR A 74 36.27 25.14 -6.32
C TYR A 74 35.28 24.58 -5.31
N THR A 75 35.34 25.04 -4.05
CA THR A 75 34.35 24.67 -3.03
C THR A 75 32.95 25.16 -3.40
N LEU A 76 32.82 26.39 -3.90
CA LEU A 76 31.53 26.96 -4.28
C LEU A 76 30.91 26.22 -5.49
N LEU A 77 31.72 25.91 -6.50
CA LEU A 77 31.30 25.16 -7.69
C LEU A 77 30.93 23.70 -7.35
N ALA A 78 31.70 23.06 -6.46
CA ALA A 78 31.40 21.72 -6.00
C ALA A 78 30.05 21.67 -5.25
N ILE A 79 29.80 22.60 -4.32
CA ILE A 79 28.55 22.64 -3.55
C ILE A 79 27.34 22.89 -4.46
N THR A 80 27.45 23.82 -5.40
CA THR A 80 26.34 24.11 -6.33
C THR A 80 26.08 22.96 -7.30
N GLY A 81 27.12 22.27 -7.77
CA GLY A 81 27.00 21.04 -8.57
C GLY A 81 26.39 19.86 -7.78
N ILE A 82 26.75 19.70 -6.50
CA ILE A 82 26.11 18.71 -5.60
C ILE A 82 24.63 19.02 -5.46
N ALA A 83 24.32 20.27 -5.07
CA ALA A 83 22.94 20.67 -4.76
C ALA A 83 22.01 20.48 -5.95
N SER A 84 22.46 20.84 -7.16
CA SER A 84 21.67 20.69 -8.38
C SER A 84 21.46 19.22 -8.79
N ASN A 85 22.49 18.38 -8.72
CA ASN A 85 22.36 16.95 -9.01
C ASN A 85 21.51 16.21 -7.98
N VAL A 86 21.70 16.50 -6.68
CA VAL A 86 20.89 15.93 -5.60
C VAL A 86 19.43 16.35 -5.74
N ALA A 87 19.16 17.62 -6.07
CA ALA A 87 17.79 18.10 -6.29
C ALA A 87 17.12 17.40 -7.49
N ALA A 88 17.81 17.26 -8.61
CA ALA A 88 17.27 16.56 -9.79
C ALA A 88 16.98 15.08 -9.51
N LEU A 89 17.88 14.40 -8.80
CA LEU A 89 17.74 12.99 -8.45
C LEU A 89 16.63 12.78 -7.40
N TYR A 90 16.52 13.68 -6.43
CA TYR A 90 15.44 13.70 -5.46
C TYR A 90 14.08 13.89 -6.12
N LEU A 91 13.93 14.87 -7.02
CA LEU A 91 12.66 15.15 -7.71
C LEU A 91 12.19 13.99 -8.58
N THR A 92 13.11 13.33 -9.29
CA THR A 92 12.78 12.19 -10.17
C THR A 92 12.37 10.95 -9.40
N MET A 93 12.99 10.66 -8.25
CA MET A 93 12.67 9.48 -7.44
C MET A 93 11.51 9.71 -6.46
N MET A 94 11.30 10.94 -5.98
CA MET A 94 10.14 11.28 -5.13
C MET A 94 8.81 11.04 -5.84
N SER A 95 8.74 11.34 -7.14
CA SER A 95 7.50 11.16 -7.93
C SER A 95 7.00 9.71 -7.89
N LYS A 96 7.89 8.73 -8.09
CA LYS A 96 7.53 7.30 -8.01
C LYS A 96 7.13 6.87 -6.61
N THR A 97 7.87 7.32 -5.60
CA THR A 97 7.58 7.00 -4.19
C THR A 97 6.20 7.53 -3.78
N HIS A 98 5.85 8.73 -4.22
CA HIS A 98 4.51 9.30 -4.03
C HIS A 98 3.42 8.44 -4.68
N GLN A 99 3.60 8.01 -5.94
CA GLN A 99 2.64 7.13 -6.61
C GLN A 99 2.43 5.81 -5.86
N PHE A 100 3.51 5.19 -5.34
CA PHE A 100 3.38 3.97 -4.55
C PHE A 100 2.67 4.20 -3.22
N ARG A 101 2.95 5.32 -2.54
CA ARG A 101 2.24 5.70 -1.30
C ARG A 101 0.77 5.96 -1.53
N GLU A 102 0.39 6.65 -2.61
CA GLU A 102 -1.02 6.85 -2.98
C GLU A 102 -1.72 5.53 -3.25
N LYS A 103 -1.10 4.64 -4.05
CA LYS A 103 -1.63 3.30 -4.29
C LYS A 103 -1.77 2.50 -2.99
N TRP A 104 -0.82 2.61 -2.08
CA TRP A 104 -0.86 1.95 -0.76
C TRP A 104 -2.02 2.46 0.09
N LEU A 105 -2.22 3.78 0.17
CA LEU A 105 -3.34 4.40 0.90
C LEU A 105 -4.70 4.01 0.32
N GLN A 106 -4.82 3.97 -1.01
CA GLN A 106 -6.05 3.52 -1.68
C GLN A 106 -6.35 2.06 -1.34
N ASN A 107 -5.35 1.17 -1.40
CA ASN A 107 -5.51 -0.23 -1.02
C ASN A 107 -5.85 -0.39 0.48
N GLN A 108 -5.30 0.47 1.36
CA GLN A 108 -5.64 0.49 2.78
C GLN A 108 -7.10 0.86 3.03
N LYS A 109 -7.62 1.84 2.29
CA LYS A 109 -9.02 2.24 2.36
C LYS A 109 -9.93 1.10 1.89
N SER A 110 -9.60 0.47 0.76
CA SER A 110 -10.35 -0.68 0.24
C SER A 110 -10.32 -1.87 1.20
N LEU A 111 -9.15 -2.22 1.74
CA LEU A 111 -9.01 -3.23 2.80
C LEU A 111 -9.96 -2.97 3.95
N SER A 112 -9.96 -1.74 4.49
CA SER A 112 -10.80 -1.36 5.63
C SER A 112 -12.29 -1.46 5.29
N GLY A 113 -12.68 -1.02 4.09
CA GLY A 113 -14.05 -1.11 3.59
C GLY A 113 -14.54 -2.56 3.48
N TYR A 114 -13.76 -3.43 2.83
CA TYR A 114 -14.11 -4.85 2.71
C TYR A 114 -14.10 -5.58 4.05
N GLN A 115 -13.20 -5.23 4.97
CA GLN A 115 -13.22 -5.76 6.34
C GLN A 115 -14.49 -5.35 7.08
N LEU A 116 -14.91 -4.09 6.94
CA LEU A 116 -16.14 -3.60 7.56
C LEU A 116 -17.36 -4.32 6.99
N ILE A 117 -17.43 -4.53 5.67
CA ILE A 117 -18.49 -5.32 5.03
C ILE A 117 -18.51 -6.74 5.61
N ALA A 118 -17.37 -7.43 5.62
CA ALA A 118 -17.28 -8.78 6.17
C ALA A 118 -17.69 -8.86 7.65
N GLN A 119 -17.33 -7.86 8.46
CA GLN A 119 -17.74 -7.80 9.87
C GLN A 119 -19.25 -7.55 10.01
N LYS A 120 -19.82 -6.62 9.25
CA LYS A 120 -21.26 -6.33 9.26
C LYS A 120 -22.07 -7.54 8.83
N VAL A 121 -21.65 -8.19 7.73
CA VAL A 121 -22.28 -9.42 7.26
C VAL A 121 -22.22 -10.48 8.34
N ARG A 122 -21.05 -10.72 8.96
CA ARG A 122 -20.90 -11.73 10.02
C ARG A 122 -21.86 -11.52 11.19
N ARG A 123 -22.18 -10.27 11.56
CA ARG A 123 -23.15 -10.00 12.63
C ARG A 123 -24.57 -10.46 12.29
N LEU A 124 -24.90 -10.59 11.00
CA LEU A 124 -26.18 -11.11 10.53
C LEU A 124 -26.31 -12.64 10.74
N ASP A 125 -25.21 -13.34 11.03
CA ASP A 125 -25.23 -14.77 11.36
C ASP A 125 -25.91 -15.03 12.72
N GLU A 126 -25.75 -14.10 13.65
CA GLU A 126 -26.24 -14.19 15.03
C GLU A 126 -27.43 -13.26 15.31
N SER A 127 -27.94 -12.53 14.31
CA SER A 127 -28.96 -11.50 14.52
C SER A 127 -30.39 -12.02 14.40
N GLU A 128 -31.25 -11.64 15.34
CA GLU A 128 -32.70 -11.82 15.29
C GLU A 128 -33.38 -10.60 14.62
N LEU A 129 -32.98 -10.30 13.39
CA LEU A 129 -33.59 -9.21 12.61
C LEU A 129 -34.78 -9.71 11.80
N ASP A 130 -35.74 -8.81 11.59
CA ASP A 130 -36.90 -9.07 10.73
C ASP A 130 -36.46 -9.23 9.26
N GLU A 131 -37.20 -10.02 8.47
CA GLU A 131 -36.80 -10.36 7.10
C GLU A 131 -36.64 -9.13 6.18
N SER A 132 -37.49 -8.12 6.35
CA SER A 132 -37.42 -6.85 5.59
C SER A 132 -36.15 -6.06 5.91
N GLU A 133 -35.71 -6.06 7.16
CA GLU A 133 -34.47 -5.41 7.60
C GLU A 133 -33.25 -6.15 7.08
N VAL A 134 -33.27 -7.50 7.12
CA VAL A 134 -32.21 -8.34 6.55
C VAL A 134 -32.07 -8.09 5.05
N GLU A 135 -33.18 -8.02 4.31
CA GLU A 135 -33.16 -7.74 2.88
C GLU A 135 -32.56 -6.36 2.57
N TYR A 136 -32.98 -5.32 3.31
CA TYR A 136 -32.44 -3.98 3.19
C TYR A 136 -30.93 -3.93 3.46
N LEU A 137 -30.48 -4.57 4.55
CA LEU A 137 -29.07 -4.62 4.92
C LEU A 137 -28.22 -5.36 3.90
N ILE A 138 -28.70 -6.49 3.38
CA ILE A 138 -28.01 -7.24 2.32
C ILE A 138 -27.82 -6.35 1.08
N ARG A 139 -28.87 -5.65 0.65
CA ARG A 139 -28.80 -4.74 -0.50
C ARG A 139 -27.78 -3.63 -0.28
N HIS A 140 -27.82 -3.00 0.89
CA HIS A 140 -26.86 -1.96 1.27
C HIS A 140 -25.40 -2.46 1.31
N LEU A 141 -25.19 -3.71 1.74
CA LEU A 141 -23.87 -4.34 1.77
C LEU A 141 -23.37 -4.70 0.37
N GLU A 142 -24.25 -5.14 -0.53
CA GLU A 142 -23.94 -5.36 -1.94
C GLU A 142 -23.58 -4.04 -2.65
N GLU A 143 -24.36 -2.98 -2.43
CA GLU A 143 -24.06 -1.65 -2.98
C GLU A 143 -22.73 -1.10 -2.43
N SER A 144 -22.48 -1.26 -1.13
CA SER A 144 -21.19 -0.91 -0.54
C SER A 144 -20.05 -1.73 -1.15
N PHE A 145 -20.25 -3.01 -1.42
CA PHE A 145 -19.24 -3.87 -2.03
C PHE A 145 -18.89 -3.38 -3.44
N GLU A 146 -19.89 -3.15 -4.30
CA GLU A 146 -19.67 -2.65 -5.66
C GLU A 146 -19.07 -1.24 -5.68
N THR A 147 -19.44 -0.40 -4.71
CA THR A 147 -18.82 0.92 -4.50
C THR A 147 -17.33 0.79 -4.19
N HIS A 148 -16.92 -0.13 -3.30
CA HIS A 148 -15.50 -0.32 -3.01
C HIS A 148 -14.76 -0.92 -4.21
N LYS A 149 -15.42 -1.76 -5.00
CA LYS A 149 -14.84 -2.35 -6.20
C LYS A 149 -14.56 -1.30 -7.29
N SER A 150 -15.49 -0.38 -7.52
CA SER A 150 -15.35 0.64 -8.58
C SER A 150 -14.28 1.70 -8.29
N TYR A 151 -14.01 1.99 -7.01
CA TYR A 151 -13.01 2.99 -6.60
C TYR A 151 -11.64 2.40 -6.24
N ALA A 152 -11.51 1.08 -6.15
CA ALA A 152 -10.26 0.44 -5.75
C ALA A 152 -9.30 0.28 -6.93
N ASN A 153 -8.01 0.49 -6.67
CA ASN A 153 -6.98 -0.12 -7.52
C ASN A 153 -7.04 -1.63 -7.30
N GLU A 154 -7.37 -2.36 -8.35
CA GLU A 154 -7.53 -3.80 -8.27
C GLU A 154 -6.19 -4.50 -7.93
N PRO A 155 -6.19 -5.44 -6.97
CA PRO A 155 -5.06 -6.34 -6.73
C PRO A 155 -4.73 -7.14 -7.98
N SER A 156 -3.48 -7.61 -8.10
CA SER A 156 -3.12 -8.52 -9.20
C SER A 156 -3.66 -9.93 -8.94
N ASP A 157 -3.76 -10.76 -9.98
CA ASP A 157 -4.21 -12.16 -9.85
C ASP A 157 -3.39 -12.94 -8.81
N SER A 158 -2.07 -12.73 -8.77
CA SER A 158 -1.20 -13.34 -7.75
C SER A 158 -1.54 -12.87 -6.33
N ASP A 159 -1.95 -11.61 -6.15
CA ASP A 159 -2.37 -11.10 -4.85
C ASP A 159 -3.72 -11.73 -4.45
N PHE A 160 -4.62 -11.96 -5.41
CA PHE A 160 -5.87 -12.70 -5.18
C PHE A 160 -5.63 -14.17 -4.81
N GLU A 161 -4.70 -14.86 -5.46
CA GLU A 161 -4.35 -16.25 -5.11
C GLU A 161 -3.80 -16.34 -3.68
N LYS A 162 -2.88 -15.45 -3.31
CA LYS A 162 -2.36 -15.35 -1.94
C LYS A 162 -3.47 -15.00 -0.95
N GLY A 163 -4.37 -14.08 -1.33
CA GLY A 163 -5.54 -13.72 -0.54
C GLY A 163 -6.47 -14.92 -0.28
N ARG A 164 -6.63 -15.81 -1.27
CA ARG A 164 -7.40 -17.05 -1.15
C ARG A 164 -6.72 -18.01 -0.17
N ALA A 165 -5.40 -18.16 -0.24
CA ALA A 165 -4.64 -18.97 0.71
C ALA A 165 -4.80 -18.47 2.16
N TYR A 166 -4.77 -17.14 2.38
CA TYR A 166 -5.07 -16.55 3.69
C TYR A 166 -6.49 -16.83 4.18
N LEU A 167 -7.47 -16.78 3.27
CA LEU A 167 -8.85 -17.11 3.61
C LEU A 167 -8.98 -18.57 4.06
N ALA A 168 -8.32 -19.50 3.34
CA ALA A 168 -8.29 -20.92 3.68
C ALA A 168 -7.50 -21.24 4.97
N SER A 169 -6.66 -20.31 5.45
CA SER A 169 -5.89 -20.48 6.68
C SER A 169 -6.60 -19.93 7.93
N LEU A 170 -7.82 -19.40 7.83
CA LEU A 170 -8.57 -18.92 8.99
C LEU A 170 -8.95 -20.06 9.95
N VAL A 171 -8.96 -19.73 11.24
CA VAL A 171 -9.28 -20.68 12.32
C VAL A 171 -10.78 -21.00 12.37
N SER A 172 -11.63 -20.01 12.07
CA SER A 172 -13.09 -20.16 12.10
C SER A 172 -13.76 -19.33 11.02
N TYR A 173 -14.93 -19.82 10.60
CA TYR A 173 -15.77 -19.19 9.59
C TYR A 173 -17.21 -19.03 10.11
N PRO A 174 -17.90 -17.93 9.79
CA PRO A 174 -19.33 -17.78 10.05
C PRO A 174 -20.17 -18.60 9.04
N PHE A 175 -21.48 -18.63 9.22
CA PHE A 175 -22.46 -19.24 8.29
C PHE A 175 -22.20 -20.72 7.98
N SER A 176 -21.63 -21.46 8.94
CA SER A 176 -21.23 -22.86 8.77
C SER A 176 -20.35 -23.12 7.54
N ILE A 177 -19.56 -22.12 7.11
CA ILE A 177 -18.64 -22.23 5.99
C ILE A 177 -17.53 -23.22 6.33
N LYS A 178 -17.20 -24.09 5.37
CA LYS A 178 -16.10 -25.06 5.46
C LYS A 178 -14.94 -24.63 4.60
N LYS A 179 -13.74 -25.16 4.87
CA LYS A 179 -12.56 -24.89 4.05
C LYS A 179 -12.74 -25.31 2.58
N GLU A 180 -13.56 -26.34 2.33
CA GLU A 180 -13.87 -26.81 0.98
C GLU A 180 -14.62 -25.76 0.14
N ASP A 181 -15.32 -24.80 0.77
CA ASP A 181 -16.07 -23.76 0.05
C ASP A 181 -15.17 -22.73 -0.68
N PHE A 182 -13.84 -22.84 -0.53
CA PHE A 182 -12.85 -21.92 -1.08
C PHE A 182 -11.90 -22.54 -2.12
N LEU A 183 -11.98 -23.86 -2.31
CA LEU A 183 -11.19 -24.63 -3.28
C LEU A 183 -11.89 -24.62 -4.65
#